data_AF-A0A0A3W5N4-F1
#
_entry.id   AF-A0A0A3W5N4-F1
#
_cell.length_a   1.000
_cell.length_b   1.000
_cell.length_c   1.000
_cell.angle_alpha   90.00
_cell.angle_beta   90.00
_cell.angle_gamma   90.00
#
_symmetry.space_group_name_H-M   'P 1'
#
loop_
_entity.id
_entity.type
_entity.pdbx_description
1 polymer ?
#
loop_
_entity_poly.entity_id
_entity_poly.type
_entity_poly.pdbx_seq_one_letter_code
_entity_poly.pdbx_strand_id
1 'polypeptide(L)'
;MHTIKFHNFEEAGKLVLQYLHHHFGFGLWMITRLDNEDWIILQAENEKYAVKPGDVFRWADSFCYHMVQGATPKIAPCSEQIELYAKAKIAKTLSIKSYIGEPLYLEDGSIFGTICAIDNEPHSEEIIKDAALVELLGSLLSSILQSELRENKQRRLRERYEVEALTDSLTGLYNRRAWDQLLEAEEGRCQRYGLPASIFSIDLNDLKQVNDQFGHDAGDQLIQRTADLLIEHMRVNDVIARIGGDEFTILCPETKAADAAVLYQRLTEMFSAADIHVAIGFAARQLTTDLHEVLIEADKKMYAHKKQAKLLNG
;
A
#
# COMPACT_ATOMS: atom_id res chain seq x y z
N MET A 1 -6.42 -33.28 21.53
CA MET A 1 -5.47 -32.16 21.45
C MET A 1 -6.06 -31.12 20.51
N HIS A 2 -6.49 -29.98 21.03
CA HIS A 2 -6.81 -28.83 20.18
C HIS A 2 -5.48 -28.17 19.77
N THR A 3 -5.19 -28.11 18.48
CA THR A 3 -4.03 -27.37 17.97
C THR A 3 -4.38 -25.89 17.97
N ILE A 4 -3.67 -25.09 18.79
CA ILE A 4 -3.78 -23.63 18.75
C ILE A 4 -3.19 -23.14 17.41
N LYS A 5 -3.97 -22.37 16.65
CA LYS A 5 -3.55 -21.75 15.38
C LYS A 5 -4.04 -20.30 15.33
N PHE A 6 -3.18 -19.41 14.86
CA PHE A 6 -3.46 -18.01 14.58
C PHE A 6 -2.59 -17.55 13.40
N HIS A 7 -3.03 -16.52 12.68
CA HIS A 7 -2.36 -16.02 11.48
C HIS A 7 -1.91 -14.56 11.59
N ASN A 8 -2.38 -13.82 12.59
CA ASN A 8 -2.10 -12.41 12.79
C ASN A 8 -2.17 -12.05 14.28
N PHE A 9 -1.79 -10.82 14.60
CA PHE A 9 -1.82 -10.28 15.96
C PHE A 9 -3.22 -10.28 16.57
N GLU A 10 -4.26 -10.06 15.77
CA GLU A 10 -5.65 -10.04 16.25
C GLU A 10 -6.09 -11.41 16.79
N GLU A 11 -5.90 -12.46 15.99
CA GLU A 11 -6.22 -13.84 16.36
C GLU A 11 -5.38 -14.32 17.55
N ALA A 12 -4.08 -14.02 17.54
CA ALA A 12 -3.18 -14.36 18.63
C ALA A 12 -3.60 -13.67 19.93
N GLY A 13 -3.88 -12.36 19.85
CA GLY A 13 -4.34 -11.55 20.98
C GLY A 13 -5.61 -12.12 21.61
N LYS A 14 -6.62 -12.46 20.79
CA LYS A 14 -7.88 -13.03 21.27
C LYS A 14 -7.68 -14.34 22.02
N LEU A 15 -6.86 -15.25 21.49
CA LEU A 15 -6.56 -16.53 22.14
C LEU A 15 -5.81 -16.33 23.45
N VAL A 16 -4.87 -15.38 23.49
CA VAL A 16 -4.14 -15.02 24.71
C VAL A 16 -5.08 -14.44 25.76
N LEU A 17 -5.97 -13.51 25.39
CA LEU A 17 -6.94 -12.94 26.32
C LEU A 17 -7.88 -14.01 26.89
N GLN A 18 -8.41 -14.91 26.04
CA GLN A 18 -9.27 -16.01 26.48
C GLN A 18 -8.57 -16.96 27.45
N TYR A 19 -7.31 -17.30 27.17
CA TYR A 19 -6.51 -18.16 28.02
C TYR A 19 -6.24 -17.50 29.39
N LEU A 20 -5.81 -16.24 29.38
CA LEU A 20 -5.54 -15.48 30.60
C LEU A 20 -6.80 -15.21 31.43
N HIS A 21 -7.93 -14.95 30.76
CA HIS A 21 -9.23 -14.83 31.39
C HIS A 21 -9.60 -16.10 32.17
N HIS A 22 -9.51 -17.26 31.51
CA HIS A 22 -9.81 -18.54 32.16
C HIS A 22 -8.81 -18.90 33.27
N HIS A 23 -7.54 -18.55 33.12
CA HIS A 23 -6.47 -18.88 34.07
C HIS A 23 -6.54 -18.02 35.34
N PHE A 24 -6.78 -16.71 35.20
CA PHE A 24 -6.74 -15.77 36.33
C PHE A 24 -8.11 -15.37 36.89
N GLY A 25 -9.20 -15.53 36.11
CA GLY A 25 -10.56 -15.23 36.56
C GLY A 25 -10.93 -13.74 36.67
N PHE A 26 -10.13 -12.85 36.07
CA PHE A 26 -10.40 -11.41 36.06
C PHE A 26 -11.58 -11.06 35.14
N GLY A 27 -12.47 -10.18 35.58
CA GLY A 27 -13.70 -9.84 34.85
C GLY A 27 -13.53 -9.03 33.55
N LEU A 28 -12.34 -8.47 33.31
CA LEU A 28 -11.97 -7.84 32.04
C LEU A 28 -10.48 -8.02 31.77
N TRP A 29 -10.16 -8.55 30.59
CA TRP A 29 -8.85 -8.53 29.97
C TRP A 29 -8.87 -7.70 28.69
N MET A 30 -7.79 -6.97 28.42
CA MET A 30 -7.67 -6.07 27.28
C MET A 30 -6.29 -6.12 26.66
N ILE A 31 -6.25 -5.98 25.33
CA ILE A 31 -5.06 -5.50 24.61
C ILE A 31 -5.36 -4.09 24.16
N THR A 32 -4.42 -3.19 24.44
CA THR A 32 -4.58 -1.75 24.20
C THR A 32 -3.47 -1.22 23.32
N ARG A 33 -3.70 -0.03 22.76
CA ARG A 33 -2.74 0.77 22.02
C ARG A 33 -2.62 2.14 22.66
N LEU A 34 -1.38 2.61 22.79
CA LEU A 34 -1.06 3.97 23.13
C LEU A 34 -0.88 4.77 21.84
N ASP A 35 -1.60 5.88 21.71
CA ASP A 35 -1.41 6.87 20.67
C ASP A 35 -1.43 8.27 21.30
N ASN A 36 -0.23 8.82 21.57
CA ASN A 36 -0.06 10.07 22.32
C ASN A 36 -0.71 10.02 23.73
N GLU A 37 -1.78 10.78 23.97
CA GLU A 37 -2.54 10.75 25.22
C GLU A 37 -3.71 9.74 25.20
N ASP A 38 -3.99 9.12 24.05
CA ASP A 38 -5.10 8.21 23.86
C ASP A 38 -4.69 6.77 24.20
N TRP A 39 -5.43 6.16 25.11
CA TRP A 39 -5.34 4.75 25.45
C TRP A 39 -6.55 4.03 24.87
N ILE A 40 -6.31 3.36 23.75
CA ILE A 40 -7.33 2.79 22.88
C ILE A 40 -7.42 1.29 23.14
N ILE A 41 -8.63 0.77 23.33
CA ILE A 41 -8.85 -0.67 23.49
C ILE A 41 -8.93 -1.32 22.12
N LEU A 42 -7.98 -2.20 21.81
CA LEU A 42 -7.97 -2.93 20.54
C LEU A 42 -8.79 -4.22 20.63
N GLN A 43 -8.65 -4.94 21.74
CA GLN A 43 -9.34 -6.21 21.99
C GLN A 43 -9.73 -6.29 23.45
N ALA A 44 -10.84 -6.97 23.73
CA ALA A 44 -11.31 -7.20 25.09
C ALA A 44 -11.95 -8.58 25.21
N GLU A 45 -11.63 -9.28 26.31
CA GLU A 45 -12.40 -10.41 26.82
C GLU A 45 -13.06 -9.93 28.12
N ASN A 46 -14.38 -9.79 28.11
CA ASN A 46 -15.10 -8.98 29.08
C ASN A 46 -16.40 -9.63 29.52
N GLU A 47 -16.57 -9.78 30.83
CA GLU A 47 -17.80 -10.33 31.44
C GLU A 47 -18.52 -9.32 32.34
N LYS A 48 -17.80 -8.36 32.93
CA LYS A 48 -18.31 -7.52 34.04
C LYS A 48 -18.40 -6.02 33.71
N TYR A 49 -17.74 -5.54 32.66
CA TYR A 49 -17.51 -4.11 32.45
C TYR A 49 -18.23 -3.56 31.22
N ALA A 50 -18.61 -2.28 31.23
CA ALA A 50 -19.14 -1.59 30.07
C ALA A 50 -18.00 -1.03 29.19
N VAL A 51 -17.13 -1.93 28.72
CA VAL A 51 -15.90 -1.61 27.99
C VAL A 51 -15.81 -2.48 26.74
N LYS A 52 -15.51 -1.89 25.58
CA LYS A 52 -15.46 -2.60 24.29
C LYS A 52 -14.28 -2.16 23.42
N PRO A 53 -13.88 -2.97 22.43
CA PRO A 53 -12.95 -2.55 21.39
C PRO A 53 -13.38 -1.23 20.73
N GLY A 54 -12.43 -0.31 20.56
CA GLY A 54 -12.63 1.03 20.02
C GLY A 54 -12.90 2.11 21.08
N ASP A 55 -13.17 1.75 22.34
CA ASP A 55 -13.25 2.74 23.42
C ASP A 55 -11.87 3.39 23.65
N VAL A 56 -11.89 4.67 24.00
CA VAL A 56 -10.68 5.48 24.22
C VAL A 56 -10.77 6.13 25.59
N PHE A 57 -9.70 5.99 26.38
CA PHE A 57 -9.52 6.68 27.64
C PHE A 57 -8.23 7.48 27.61
N ARG A 58 -8.05 8.37 28.59
CA ARG A 58 -6.82 9.13 28.73
C ARG A 58 -5.73 8.25 29.33
N TRP A 59 -4.58 8.16 28.68
CA TRP A 59 -3.43 7.35 29.09
C TRP A 59 -3.00 7.63 30.52
N ALA A 60 -2.79 8.91 30.86
CA ALA A 60 -2.33 9.34 32.19
C ALA A 60 -3.32 9.02 33.34
N ASP A 61 -4.57 8.72 33.03
CA ASP A 61 -5.58 8.35 34.03
C ASP A 61 -5.60 6.82 34.31
N SER A 62 -4.86 6.02 33.53
CA SER A 62 -4.86 4.55 33.57
C SER A 62 -3.87 3.96 34.60
N PHE A 63 -4.12 2.72 35.04
CA PHE A 63 -3.12 1.96 35.82
C PHE A 63 -1.90 1.58 34.99
N CYS A 64 -2.12 1.32 33.69
CA CYS A 64 -1.08 0.99 32.74
C CYS A 64 0.00 2.09 32.66
N TYR A 65 -0.39 3.37 32.73
CA TYR A 65 0.55 4.49 32.78
C TYR A 65 1.54 4.39 33.95
N HIS A 66 1.03 4.21 35.16
CA HIS A 66 1.88 4.11 36.36
C HIS A 66 2.76 2.85 36.34
N MET A 67 2.21 1.74 35.85
CA MET A 67 2.92 0.46 35.73
C MET A 67 4.09 0.57 34.75
N VAL A 68 3.86 1.16 33.57
CA VAL A 68 4.87 1.34 32.53
C VAL A 68 6.02 2.23 32.98
N GLN A 69 5.75 3.21 33.84
CA GLN A 69 6.79 4.06 34.44
C GLN A 69 7.65 3.35 35.49
N GLY A 70 7.30 2.11 35.86
CA GLY A 70 7.93 1.40 36.98
C GLY A 70 7.57 1.97 38.35
N ALA A 71 6.55 2.83 38.41
CA ALA A 71 6.12 3.48 39.65
C ALA A 71 5.19 2.59 40.49
N THR A 72 4.62 1.54 39.89
CA THR A 72 3.70 0.59 40.53
C THR A 72 3.98 -0.83 40.05
N PRO A 73 3.62 -1.87 40.82
CA PRO A 73 3.82 -3.26 40.41
C PRO A 73 2.94 -3.65 39.22
N LYS A 74 3.46 -4.54 38.37
CA LYS A 74 2.73 -5.14 37.23
C LYS A 74 1.51 -5.94 37.66
N ILE A 75 1.55 -6.57 38.83
CA ILE A 75 0.46 -7.36 39.41
C ILE A 75 0.11 -6.81 40.78
N ALA A 76 -1.17 -6.52 40.98
CA ALA A 76 -1.72 -5.98 42.22
C ALA A 76 -2.98 -6.76 42.61
N PRO A 77 -2.88 -7.74 43.52
CA PRO A 77 -4.05 -8.47 44.02
C PRO A 77 -5.04 -7.56 44.76
N CYS A 78 -4.54 -6.49 45.40
CA CYS A 78 -5.33 -5.43 46.02
C CYS A 78 -4.79 -4.06 45.60
N SER A 79 -5.36 -3.45 44.56
CA SER A 79 -4.89 -2.18 44.00
C SER A 79 -5.14 -0.99 44.92
N GLU A 80 -6.13 -1.06 45.81
CA GLU A 80 -6.45 0.00 46.76
C GLU A 80 -5.34 0.24 47.80
N GLN A 81 -4.47 -0.74 48.02
CA GLN A 81 -3.31 -0.62 48.92
C GLN A 81 -2.12 0.11 48.26
N ILE A 82 -2.18 0.37 46.96
CA ILE A 82 -1.12 1.03 46.20
C ILE A 82 -1.56 2.46 45.93
N GLU A 83 -0.88 3.44 46.54
CA GLU A 83 -1.30 4.84 46.57
C GLU A 83 -1.58 5.43 45.17
N LEU A 84 -0.72 5.14 44.19
CA LEU A 84 -0.89 5.63 42.82
C LEU A 84 -2.10 5.01 42.11
N TYR A 85 -2.34 3.71 42.30
CA TYR A 85 -3.53 3.04 41.76
C TYR A 85 -4.81 3.52 42.44
N ALA A 86 -4.83 3.65 43.77
CA ALA A 86 -5.98 4.14 44.51
C ALA A 86 -6.39 5.58 44.11
N LYS A 87 -5.44 6.41 43.68
CA LYS A 87 -5.68 7.80 43.26
C LYS A 87 -6.01 7.95 41.77
N ALA A 88 -5.64 6.99 40.93
CA ALA A 88 -5.86 7.09 39.48
C ALA A 88 -7.36 7.17 39.15
N LYS A 89 -7.73 8.04 38.21
CA LYS A 89 -9.15 8.32 37.93
C LYS A 89 -9.90 7.09 37.45
N ILE A 90 -9.24 6.24 36.68
CA ILE A 90 -9.85 5.01 36.14
C ILE A 90 -10.30 4.04 37.24
N ALA A 91 -9.63 4.04 38.41
CA ALA A 91 -10.02 3.19 39.54
C ALA A 91 -11.45 3.46 39.98
N LYS A 92 -11.85 4.74 40.02
CA LYS A 92 -13.18 5.15 40.45
C LYS A 92 -14.22 4.91 39.36
N THR A 93 -13.86 5.20 38.10
CA THR A 93 -14.76 5.02 36.96
C THR A 93 -15.16 3.56 36.77
N LEU A 94 -14.21 2.64 36.92
CA LEU A 94 -14.42 1.21 36.70
C LEU A 94 -14.47 0.39 38.01
N SER A 95 -14.41 1.03 39.18
CA SER A 95 -14.41 0.35 40.50
C SER A 95 -13.34 -0.75 40.61
N ILE A 96 -12.10 -0.46 40.22
CA ILE A 96 -10.99 -1.43 40.12
C ILE A 96 -10.39 -1.72 41.51
N LYS A 97 -10.31 -3.01 41.86
CA LYS A 97 -9.72 -3.49 43.13
C LYS A 97 -8.56 -4.46 42.95
N SER A 98 -8.37 -5.03 41.77
CA SER A 98 -7.18 -5.79 41.41
C SER A 98 -6.75 -5.49 39.98
N TYR A 99 -5.48 -5.72 39.67
CA TYR A 99 -4.89 -5.37 38.38
C TYR A 99 -3.75 -6.30 37.98
N ILE A 100 -3.67 -6.60 36.69
CA ILE A 100 -2.51 -7.20 36.01
C ILE A 100 -2.19 -6.35 34.80
N GLY A 101 -0.91 -6.08 34.53
CA GLY A 101 -0.52 -5.40 33.30
C GLY A 101 0.89 -5.72 32.86
N GLU A 102 1.05 -5.88 31.55
CA GLU A 102 2.31 -6.08 30.87
C GLU A 102 2.40 -5.15 29.64
N PRO A 103 3.48 -4.38 29.49
CA PRO A 103 3.70 -3.56 28.31
C PRO A 103 3.94 -4.40 27.05
N LEU A 104 3.41 -3.91 25.93
CA LEU A 104 3.71 -4.40 24.59
C LEU A 104 4.61 -3.39 23.90
N TYR A 105 5.72 -3.85 23.34
CA TYR A 105 6.76 -2.97 22.79
C TYR A 105 6.87 -3.07 21.28
N LEU A 106 7.22 -1.95 20.66
CA LEU A 106 7.72 -1.89 19.29
C LEU A 106 9.20 -2.24 19.22
N GLU A 107 9.70 -2.42 18.00
CA GLU A 107 11.08 -2.81 17.72
C GLU A 107 12.13 -1.80 18.24
N ASP A 108 11.77 -0.52 18.28
CA ASP A 108 12.63 0.56 18.79
C ASP A 108 12.61 0.68 20.33
N GLY A 109 11.90 -0.22 21.02
CA GLY A 109 11.71 -0.21 22.46
C GLY A 109 10.65 0.77 22.96
N SER A 110 10.00 1.52 22.06
CA SER A 110 8.85 2.34 22.44
C SER A 110 7.63 1.47 22.74
N ILE A 111 6.69 2.00 23.52
CA ILE A 111 5.49 1.28 23.93
C ILE A 111 4.45 1.34 22.83
N PHE A 112 4.02 0.17 22.36
CA PHE A 112 2.84 0.06 21.51
C PHE A 112 1.55 0.23 22.33
N GLY A 113 1.52 -0.39 23.51
CA GLY A 113 0.36 -0.40 24.40
C GLY A 113 0.56 -1.42 25.52
N THR A 114 -0.52 -2.00 26.03
CA THR A 114 -0.44 -2.99 27.12
C THR A 114 -1.40 -4.15 26.89
N ILE A 115 -1.05 -5.32 27.42
CA ILE A 115 -2.01 -6.34 27.80
C ILE A 115 -2.30 -6.17 29.30
N CYS A 116 -3.55 -6.04 29.68
CA CYS A 116 -3.90 -5.78 31.08
C CYS A 116 -5.25 -6.36 31.46
N ALA A 117 -5.44 -6.56 32.76
CA ALA A 117 -6.65 -7.06 33.36
C ALA A 117 -7.06 -6.22 34.56
N ILE A 118 -8.37 -6.08 34.77
CA ILE A 118 -8.94 -5.44 35.96
C ILE A 118 -10.08 -6.28 36.52
N ASP A 119 -10.24 -6.24 37.84
CA ASP A 119 -11.42 -6.79 38.51
C ASP A 119 -11.91 -5.84 39.61
N ASN A 120 -13.18 -5.93 39.97
CA ASN A 120 -13.85 -5.15 41.00
C ASN A 120 -13.79 -5.83 42.38
N GLU A 121 -13.13 -6.99 42.45
CA GLU A 121 -12.82 -7.73 43.65
C GLU A 121 -11.30 -7.93 43.83
N PRO A 122 -10.79 -7.86 45.08
CA PRO A 122 -9.42 -8.27 45.36
C PRO A 122 -9.20 -9.74 45.02
N HIS A 123 -7.97 -10.08 44.64
CA HIS A 123 -7.56 -11.45 44.32
C HIS A 123 -6.54 -11.98 45.33
N SER A 124 -6.34 -13.30 45.33
CA SER A 124 -5.30 -13.95 46.14
C SER A 124 -3.89 -13.51 45.72
N GLU A 125 -2.94 -13.42 46.64
CA GLU A 125 -1.52 -13.17 46.32
C GLU A 125 -0.92 -14.25 45.39
N GLU A 126 -1.57 -15.40 45.26
CA GLU A 126 -1.12 -16.47 44.37
C GLU A 126 -1.04 -16.05 42.90
N ILE A 127 -1.81 -15.06 42.44
CA ILE A 127 -1.73 -14.56 41.06
C ILE A 127 -0.35 -13.99 40.72
N ILE A 128 0.45 -13.60 41.73
CA ILE A 128 1.81 -13.11 41.55
C ILE A 128 2.76 -14.22 41.07
N LYS A 129 2.46 -15.49 41.41
CA LYS A 129 3.30 -16.65 41.03
C LYS A 129 3.39 -16.83 39.51
N ASP A 130 2.35 -16.43 38.79
CA ASP A 130 2.25 -16.56 37.34
C ASP A 130 2.66 -15.28 36.59
N ALA A 131 3.36 -14.34 37.24
CA ALA A 131 3.84 -13.11 36.59
C ALA A 131 4.66 -13.38 35.31
N ALA A 132 5.54 -14.39 35.36
CA ALA A 132 6.38 -14.77 34.22
C ALA A 132 5.56 -15.26 33.01
N LEU A 133 4.37 -15.84 33.25
CA LEU A 133 3.48 -16.28 32.18
C LEU A 133 2.91 -15.07 31.42
N VAL A 134 2.45 -14.05 32.14
CA VAL A 134 1.92 -12.82 31.53
C VAL A 134 3.02 -12.09 30.77
N GLU A 135 4.23 -11.99 31.34
CA GLU A 135 5.40 -11.39 30.70
C GLU A 135 5.81 -12.13 29.42
N LEU A 136 5.83 -13.47 29.45
CA LEU A 136 6.13 -14.29 28.27
C LEU A 136 5.08 -14.08 27.17
N LEU A 137 3.79 -14.10 27.51
CA LEU A 137 2.71 -13.90 26.55
C LEU A 137 2.73 -12.48 25.96
N GLY A 138 3.00 -11.45 26.78
CA GLY A 138 3.20 -10.08 26.31
C GLY A 138 4.41 -9.94 25.37
N SER A 139 5.51 -10.62 25.68
CA SER A 139 6.71 -10.66 24.82
C SER A 139 6.45 -11.36 23.48
N LEU A 140 5.69 -12.47 23.49
CA LEU A 140 5.29 -13.17 22.27
C LEU A 140 4.34 -12.34 21.42
N LEU A 141 3.34 -11.70 22.03
CA LEU A 141 2.43 -10.78 21.34
C LEU A 141 3.18 -9.60 20.72
N SER A 142 4.15 -9.03 21.45
CA SER A 142 5.03 -7.97 20.91
C SER A 142 5.81 -8.46 19.69
N SER A 143 6.35 -9.69 19.74
CA SER A 143 7.10 -10.28 18.62
C SER A 143 6.21 -10.52 17.39
N ILE A 144 4.98 -11.01 17.59
CA ILE A 144 4.00 -11.22 16.51
C ILE A 144 3.61 -9.88 15.88
N LEU A 145 3.28 -8.88 16.70
CA LEU A 145 2.96 -7.53 16.25
C LEU A 145 4.09 -6.95 15.39
N GLN A 146 5.34 -7.05 15.86
CA GLN A 146 6.49 -6.54 15.14
C GLN A 146 6.70 -7.25 13.80
N SER A 147 6.52 -8.57 13.75
CA SER A 147 6.60 -9.33 12.49
C SER A 147 5.57 -8.83 11.48
N GLU A 148 4.32 -8.68 11.90
CA GLU A 148 3.23 -8.22 11.04
C GLU A 148 3.45 -6.78 10.56
N LEU A 149 3.93 -5.88 11.42
CA LEU A 149 4.27 -4.50 11.03
C LEU A 149 5.42 -4.45 10.01
N ARG A 150 6.45 -5.30 10.16
CA ARG A 150 7.56 -5.38 9.21
C ARG A 150 7.11 -5.91 7.85
N GLU A 151 6.32 -6.97 7.83
CA GLU A 151 5.76 -7.53 6.59
C GLU A 151 4.92 -6.50 5.84
N ASN A 152 4.03 -5.80 6.55
CA ASN A 152 3.22 -4.74 5.97
C ASN A 152 4.06 -3.59 5.39
N LYS A 153 5.13 -3.19 6.08
CA LYS A 153 6.05 -2.16 5.58
C LYS A 153 6.79 -2.62 4.33
N GLN A 154 7.30 -3.86 4.32
CA GLN A 154 7.99 -4.44 3.16
C GLN A 154 7.07 -4.57 1.95
N ARG A 155 5.81 -4.98 2.18
CA ARG A 155 4.81 -5.08 1.12
C ARG A 155 4.54 -3.72 0.48
N ARG A 156 4.28 -2.68 1.29
CA ARG A 156 4.06 -1.31 0.77
C ARG A 156 5.25 -0.78 -0.01
N LEU A 157 6.47 -1.06 0.46
CA LEU A 157 7.69 -0.65 -0.22
C LEU A 157 7.85 -1.37 -1.57
N ARG A 158 7.54 -2.67 -1.61
CA ARG A 158 7.53 -3.45 -2.85
C ARG A 158 6.51 -2.92 -3.85
N GLU A 159 5.28 -2.69 -3.41
CA GLU A 159 4.21 -2.14 -4.26
C GLU A 159 4.62 -0.78 -4.86
N ARG A 160 5.25 0.09 -4.04
CA ARG A 160 5.78 1.37 -4.53
C ARG A 160 6.89 1.19 -5.55
N TYR A 161 7.86 0.30 -5.30
CA TYR A 161 8.91 0.01 -6.27
C TYR A 161 8.39 -0.64 -7.55
N GLU A 162 7.33 -1.44 -7.48
CA GLU A 162 6.70 -2.01 -8.66
C GLU A 162 6.06 -0.91 -9.53
N VAL A 163 5.36 0.04 -8.93
CA VAL A 163 4.80 1.20 -9.66
C VAL A 163 5.92 2.05 -10.26
N GLU A 164 6.92 2.45 -9.47
CA GLU A 164 8.06 3.25 -9.96
C GLU A 164 8.88 2.50 -11.04
N ALA A 165 8.94 1.16 -10.98
CA ALA A 165 9.63 0.34 -11.98
C ALA A 165 8.86 0.19 -13.29
N LEU A 166 7.57 0.54 -13.33
CA LEU A 166 6.70 0.37 -14.49
C LEU A 166 6.30 1.69 -15.16
N THR A 167 6.53 2.84 -14.52
CA THR A 167 6.23 4.16 -15.10
C THR A 167 7.50 4.94 -15.48
N ASP A 168 7.39 5.82 -16.46
CA ASP A 168 8.40 6.82 -16.80
C ASP A 168 8.29 8.01 -15.84
N SER A 169 9.39 8.40 -15.19
CA SER A 169 9.34 9.41 -14.12
C SER A 169 9.03 10.83 -14.61
N LEU A 170 9.24 11.13 -15.89
CA LEU A 170 8.97 12.45 -16.45
C LEU A 170 7.50 12.61 -16.87
N THR A 171 6.93 11.57 -17.49
CA THR A 171 5.61 11.61 -18.12
C THR A 171 4.50 10.90 -17.34
N GLY A 172 4.84 10.02 -16.40
CA GLY A 172 3.87 9.18 -15.70
C GLY A 172 3.26 8.06 -16.55
N LEU A 173 3.60 7.97 -17.84
CA LEU A 173 3.21 6.87 -18.73
C LEU A 173 3.90 5.57 -18.35
N TYR A 174 3.46 4.44 -18.91
CA TYR A 174 4.23 3.21 -18.80
C TYR A 174 5.63 3.38 -19.41
N ASN A 175 6.64 2.80 -18.77
CA ASN A 175 7.99 2.77 -19.34
C ASN A 175 8.18 1.54 -20.24
N ARG A 176 9.37 1.41 -20.83
CA ARG A 176 9.73 0.27 -21.69
C ARG A 176 9.47 -1.09 -21.06
N ARG A 177 9.76 -1.27 -19.77
CA ARG A 177 9.57 -2.55 -19.08
C ARG A 177 8.08 -2.91 -18.98
N ALA A 178 7.24 -1.94 -18.62
CA ALA A 178 5.81 -2.14 -18.55
C ALA A 178 5.21 -2.40 -19.94
N TRP A 179 5.68 -1.68 -20.97
CA TRP A 179 5.31 -1.93 -22.36
C TRP A 179 5.54 -3.39 -22.76
N ASP A 180 6.75 -3.91 -22.54
CA ASP A 180 7.11 -5.28 -22.93
C ASP A 180 6.22 -6.32 -22.21
N GLN A 181 5.89 -6.10 -20.92
CA GLN A 181 5.00 -6.97 -20.16
C GLN A 181 3.55 -6.94 -20.65
N LEU A 182 3.02 -5.75 -20.92
CA LEU A 182 1.64 -5.55 -21.36
C LEU A 182 1.43 -6.03 -22.80
N LEU A 183 2.46 -5.88 -23.66
CA LEU A 183 2.47 -6.41 -25.02
C LEU A 183 2.37 -7.95 -25.01
N GLU A 184 3.19 -8.62 -24.20
CA GLU A 184 3.15 -10.09 -24.06
C GLU A 184 1.81 -10.58 -23.49
N ALA A 185 1.28 -9.88 -22.48
CA ALA A 185 -0.01 -10.21 -21.89
C ALA A 185 -1.16 -10.10 -22.92
N GLU A 186 -1.14 -9.05 -23.76
CA GLU A 186 -2.14 -8.86 -24.81
C GLU A 186 -1.96 -9.84 -25.96
N GLU A 187 -0.72 -10.22 -26.33
CA GLU A 187 -0.47 -11.27 -27.32
C GLU A 187 -1.11 -12.60 -26.85
N GLY A 188 -0.93 -12.96 -25.58
CA GLY A 188 -1.56 -14.14 -25.00
C GLY A 188 -3.10 -14.11 -25.04
N ARG A 189 -3.72 -12.92 -24.93
CA ARG A 189 -5.18 -12.74 -25.10
C ARG A 189 -5.59 -12.85 -26.56
N CYS A 190 -4.86 -12.17 -27.44
CA CYS A 190 -5.06 -12.17 -28.88
C CYS A 190 -4.97 -13.58 -29.50
N GLN A 191 -4.00 -14.39 -29.07
CA GLN A 191 -3.85 -15.79 -29.50
C GLN A 191 -4.98 -16.68 -28.98
N ARG A 192 -5.37 -16.51 -27.71
CA ARG A 192 -6.39 -17.35 -27.05
C ARG A 192 -7.79 -17.10 -27.58
N TYR A 193 -8.13 -15.84 -27.87
CA TYR A 193 -9.49 -15.42 -28.18
C TYR A 193 -9.67 -14.92 -29.62
N GLY A 194 -8.59 -14.77 -30.39
CA GLY A 194 -8.67 -14.25 -31.76
C GLY A 194 -9.07 -12.78 -31.83
N LEU A 195 -8.81 -12.00 -30.77
CA LEU A 195 -9.18 -10.58 -30.71
C LEU A 195 -8.26 -9.74 -31.62
N PRO A 196 -8.80 -8.66 -32.23
CA PRO A 196 -7.98 -7.69 -32.95
C PRO A 196 -7.22 -6.80 -31.97
N ALA A 197 -6.09 -6.27 -32.39
CA ALA A 197 -5.36 -5.25 -31.65
C ALA A 197 -4.54 -4.42 -32.65
N SER A 198 -4.25 -3.16 -32.31
CA SER A 198 -3.44 -2.28 -33.16
C SER A 198 -2.37 -1.59 -32.32
N ILE A 199 -1.23 -1.30 -32.94
CA ILE A 199 -0.11 -0.61 -32.30
C ILE A 199 0.24 0.64 -33.09
N PHE A 200 0.54 1.71 -32.36
CA PHE A 200 1.08 2.96 -32.87
C PHE A 200 2.49 3.15 -32.33
N SER A 201 3.39 3.60 -33.20
CA SER A 201 4.70 4.12 -32.85
C SER A 201 4.73 5.61 -33.17
N ILE A 202 5.18 6.41 -32.21
CA ILE A 202 5.20 7.87 -32.27
C ILE A 202 6.60 8.33 -31.87
N ASP A 203 7.15 9.26 -32.62
CA ASP A 203 8.45 9.87 -32.34
C ASP A 203 8.30 11.39 -32.42
N LEU A 204 8.77 12.11 -31.39
CA LEU A 204 8.80 13.57 -31.38
C LEU A 204 9.89 14.09 -32.32
N ASN A 205 9.48 14.83 -33.35
CA ASN A 205 10.42 15.45 -34.25
C ASN A 205 11.16 16.60 -33.56
N ASP A 206 12.44 16.73 -33.88
CA ASP A 206 13.28 17.88 -33.52
C ASP A 206 13.42 18.20 -32.02
N LEU A 207 13.13 17.23 -31.13
CA LEU A 207 13.34 17.37 -29.69
C LEU A 207 14.78 17.83 -29.36
N LYS A 208 15.77 17.31 -30.08
CA LYS A 208 17.17 17.74 -29.95
C LYS A 208 17.35 19.23 -30.27
N GLN A 209 16.70 19.74 -31.31
CA GLN A 209 16.80 21.17 -31.67
C GLN A 209 16.17 22.05 -30.58
N VAL A 210 15.03 21.62 -30.02
CA VAL A 210 14.38 22.30 -28.89
C VAL A 210 15.32 22.33 -27.68
N ASN A 211 15.94 21.20 -27.33
CA ASN A 211 16.92 21.14 -26.25
C ASN A 211 18.12 22.05 -26.50
N ASP A 212 18.68 22.04 -27.71
CA ASP A 212 19.87 22.82 -28.07
C ASP A 212 19.58 24.33 -28.08
N GLN A 213 18.35 24.74 -28.45
CA GLN A 213 17.96 26.16 -28.55
C GLN A 213 17.39 26.74 -27.26
N PHE A 214 16.62 25.96 -26.50
CA PHE A 214 15.83 26.44 -25.36
C PHE A 214 16.17 25.75 -24.03
N GLY A 215 17.09 24.78 -24.05
CA GLY A 215 17.52 24.01 -22.87
C GLY A 215 16.69 22.76 -22.61
N HIS A 216 17.21 21.88 -21.76
CA HIS A 216 16.60 20.59 -21.45
C HIS A 216 15.22 20.71 -20.79
N ASP A 217 15.01 21.71 -19.93
CA ASP A 217 13.71 21.94 -19.29
C ASP A 217 12.58 22.17 -20.32
N ALA A 218 12.90 22.82 -21.45
CA ALA A 218 11.93 23.05 -22.53
C ALA A 218 11.60 21.76 -23.30
N GLY A 219 12.60 20.89 -23.53
CA GLY A 219 12.36 19.57 -24.11
C GLY A 219 11.56 18.66 -23.19
N ASP A 220 11.84 18.71 -21.88
CA ASP A 220 11.09 17.97 -20.88
C ASP A 220 9.61 18.40 -20.85
N GLN A 221 9.33 19.71 -20.92
CA GLN A 221 7.97 20.23 -21.04
C GLN A 221 7.26 19.77 -22.32
N LEU A 222 7.97 19.70 -23.46
CA LEU A 222 7.42 19.19 -24.71
C LEU A 222 7.05 17.71 -24.59
N ILE A 223 7.91 16.91 -23.97
CA ILE A 223 7.67 15.49 -23.69
C ILE A 223 6.46 15.31 -22.77
N GLN A 224 6.38 16.07 -21.68
CA GLN A 224 5.27 16.02 -20.73
C GLN A 224 3.93 16.39 -21.40
N ARG A 225 3.92 17.49 -22.17
CA ARG A 225 2.72 17.91 -22.90
C ARG A 225 2.26 16.88 -23.93
N THR A 226 3.20 16.20 -24.58
CA THR A 226 2.89 15.10 -25.50
C THR A 226 2.22 13.94 -24.77
N ALA A 227 2.73 13.57 -23.59
CA ALA A 227 2.13 12.53 -22.77
C ALA A 227 0.73 12.88 -22.28
N ASP A 228 0.53 14.11 -21.77
CA ASP A 228 -0.78 14.58 -21.29
C ASP A 228 -1.83 14.52 -22.41
N LEU A 229 -1.48 14.99 -23.60
CA LEU A 229 -2.37 14.94 -24.77
C LEU A 229 -2.73 13.50 -25.16
N LEU A 230 -1.78 12.57 -25.10
CA LEU A 230 -2.06 11.15 -25.34
C LEU A 230 -3.04 10.61 -24.30
N ILE A 231 -2.82 10.89 -23.00
CA ILE A 231 -3.72 10.45 -21.92
C ILE A 231 -5.14 10.96 -22.14
N GLU A 232 -5.31 12.24 -22.50
CA GLU A 232 -6.62 12.87 -22.70
C GLU A 232 -7.41 12.28 -23.89
N HIS A 233 -6.72 11.78 -24.92
CA HIS A 233 -7.33 11.36 -26.18
C HIS A 233 -7.44 9.84 -26.35
N MET A 234 -6.88 9.06 -25.43
CA MET A 234 -6.90 7.59 -25.47
C MET A 234 -7.94 7.02 -24.49
N ARG A 235 -8.35 5.77 -24.72
CA ARG A 235 -9.31 5.08 -23.86
C ARG A 235 -8.59 4.53 -22.63
N VAL A 236 -9.35 4.31 -21.56
CA VAL A 236 -8.84 3.70 -20.31
C VAL A 236 -8.16 2.35 -20.53
N ASN A 237 -8.60 1.59 -21.54
CA ASN A 237 -8.02 0.27 -21.85
C ASN A 237 -6.83 0.33 -22.83
N ASP A 238 -6.53 1.49 -23.40
CA ASP A 238 -5.36 1.64 -24.27
C ASP A 238 -4.11 1.76 -23.41
N VAL A 239 -3.04 1.09 -23.81
CA VAL A 239 -1.75 1.12 -23.11
C VAL A 239 -0.86 2.15 -23.79
N ILE A 240 -0.50 3.21 -23.07
CA ILE A 240 0.38 4.27 -23.56
C ILE A 240 1.71 4.17 -22.83
N ALA A 241 2.81 4.07 -23.57
CA ALA A 241 4.14 3.96 -23.00
C ALA A 241 5.13 4.93 -23.65
N ARG A 242 6.11 5.40 -22.87
CA ARG A 242 7.32 6.04 -23.37
C ARG A 242 8.45 5.01 -23.34
N ILE A 243 8.91 4.61 -24.52
CA ILE A 243 9.87 3.51 -24.69
C ILE A 243 11.30 3.99 -24.97
N GLY A 244 11.46 5.29 -25.28
CA GLY A 244 12.73 5.96 -25.56
C GLY A 244 12.71 7.42 -25.09
N GLY A 245 13.72 8.21 -25.50
CA GLY A 245 13.81 9.63 -25.12
C GLY A 245 12.68 10.47 -25.70
N ASP A 246 12.41 10.31 -26.98
CA ASP A 246 11.39 10.99 -27.79
C ASP A 246 10.32 10.03 -28.33
N GLU A 247 10.40 8.74 -27.97
CA GLU A 247 9.60 7.67 -28.54
C GLU A 247 8.47 7.21 -27.60
N PHE A 248 7.25 7.21 -28.15
CA PHE A 248 6.04 6.73 -27.48
C PHE A 248 5.40 5.60 -28.30
N THR A 249 4.78 4.66 -27.61
CA THR A 249 3.99 3.59 -28.23
C THR A 249 2.62 3.51 -27.60
N ILE A 250 1.65 3.13 -28.43
CA ILE A 250 0.29 2.89 -27.98
C ILE A 250 -0.17 1.52 -28.44
N LEU A 251 -0.65 0.69 -27.52
CA LEU A 251 -1.32 -0.56 -27.81
C LEU A 251 -2.82 -0.35 -27.56
N CYS A 252 -3.61 -0.59 -28.60
CA CYS A 252 -5.06 -0.49 -28.57
C CYS A 252 -5.67 -1.89 -28.68
N PRO A 253 -6.01 -2.55 -27.55
CA PRO A 253 -6.74 -3.81 -27.57
C PRO A 253 -8.07 -3.67 -28.31
N GLU A 254 -8.53 -4.78 -28.89
CA GLU A 254 -9.82 -4.89 -29.58
C GLU A 254 -10.04 -3.87 -30.71
N THR A 255 -8.95 -3.33 -31.27
CA THR A 255 -8.98 -2.28 -32.30
C THR A 255 -8.58 -2.84 -33.66
N LYS A 256 -9.49 -2.78 -34.63
CA LYS A 256 -9.26 -3.24 -36.01
C LYS A 256 -8.58 -2.15 -36.84
N ALA A 257 -8.04 -2.54 -38.00
CA ALA A 257 -7.33 -1.62 -38.91
C ALA A 257 -8.15 -0.36 -39.30
N ALA A 258 -9.45 -0.50 -39.52
CA ALA A 258 -10.31 0.64 -39.86
C ALA A 258 -10.45 1.63 -38.69
N ASP A 259 -10.64 1.13 -37.47
CA ASP A 259 -10.73 1.97 -36.26
C ASP A 259 -9.38 2.62 -35.93
N ALA A 260 -8.28 1.88 -36.14
CA ALA A 260 -6.93 2.41 -36.00
C ALA A 260 -6.65 3.54 -37.00
N ALA A 261 -7.14 3.45 -38.24
CA ALA A 261 -7.00 4.54 -39.22
C ALA A 261 -7.76 5.81 -38.80
N VAL A 262 -8.93 5.68 -38.17
CA VAL A 262 -9.67 6.81 -37.60
C VAL A 262 -8.90 7.43 -36.42
N LEU A 263 -8.36 6.59 -35.53
CA LEU A 263 -7.53 7.06 -34.43
C LEU A 263 -6.26 7.76 -34.92
N TYR A 264 -5.61 7.25 -35.96
CA TYR A 264 -4.45 7.87 -36.59
C TYR A 264 -4.73 9.31 -37.05
N GLN A 265 -5.86 9.51 -37.74
CA GLN A 265 -6.31 10.84 -38.19
C GLN A 265 -6.50 11.77 -36.99
N ARG A 266 -7.21 11.30 -35.96
CA ARG A 266 -7.47 12.07 -34.73
C ARG A 266 -6.18 12.47 -34.01
N LEU A 267 -5.22 11.56 -33.87
CA LEU A 267 -3.93 11.85 -33.24
C LEU A 267 -3.15 12.89 -34.05
N THR A 268 -3.15 12.76 -35.38
CA THR A 268 -2.46 13.71 -36.28
C THR A 268 -3.06 15.12 -36.17
N GLU A 269 -4.40 15.23 -36.19
CA GLU A 269 -5.10 16.51 -36.02
C GLU A 269 -4.83 17.12 -34.64
N MET A 270 -4.85 16.30 -33.59
CA MET A 270 -4.58 16.73 -32.22
C MET A 270 -3.17 17.29 -32.05
N PHE A 271 -2.15 16.58 -32.53
CA PHE A 271 -0.77 17.05 -32.44
C PHE A 271 -0.54 18.31 -33.29
N SER A 272 -1.16 18.39 -34.47
CA SER A 272 -1.11 19.59 -35.30
C SER A 272 -1.77 20.79 -34.62
N ALA A 273 -2.91 20.61 -33.93
CA ALA A 273 -3.59 21.68 -33.21
C ALA A 273 -2.80 22.18 -31.98
N ALA A 274 -2.01 21.29 -31.38
CA ALA A 274 -1.14 21.62 -30.25
C ALA A 274 0.23 22.19 -30.63
N ASP A 275 0.52 22.32 -31.94
CA ASP A 275 1.82 22.70 -32.50
C ASP A 275 2.96 21.77 -32.06
N ILE A 276 2.67 20.46 -32.00
CA ILE A 276 3.63 19.41 -31.66
C ILE A 276 3.90 18.59 -32.92
N HIS A 277 5.14 18.63 -33.40
CA HIS A 277 5.54 17.88 -34.59
C HIS A 277 5.97 16.46 -34.21
N VAL A 278 5.24 15.47 -34.74
CA VAL A 278 5.52 14.04 -34.52
C VAL A 278 5.58 13.28 -35.83
N ALA A 279 6.36 12.21 -35.85
CA ALA A 279 6.21 11.13 -36.81
C ALA A 279 5.35 10.03 -36.18
N ILE A 280 4.31 9.60 -36.88
CA ILE A 280 3.39 8.54 -36.41
C ILE A 280 3.31 7.43 -37.45
N GLY A 281 3.34 6.19 -37.00
CA GLY A 281 3.04 5.00 -37.81
C GLY A 281 2.18 4.02 -37.02
N PHE A 282 1.34 3.27 -37.71
CA PHE A 282 0.50 2.26 -37.06
C PHE A 282 0.35 0.99 -37.88
N ALA A 283 0.12 -0.12 -37.20
CA ALA A 283 -0.21 -1.39 -37.79
C ALA A 283 -1.29 -2.09 -36.96
N ALA A 284 -2.08 -2.93 -37.62
CA ALA A 284 -3.12 -3.72 -36.99
C ALA A 284 -2.78 -5.20 -37.12
N ARG A 285 -3.04 -5.95 -36.05
CA ARG A 285 -2.87 -7.38 -36.00
C ARG A 285 -3.81 -8.08 -36.98
N GLN A 286 -3.25 -9.01 -37.75
CA GLN A 286 -3.98 -10.03 -38.48
C GLN A 286 -3.98 -11.34 -37.67
N LEU A 287 -4.93 -12.26 -37.95
CA LEU A 287 -5.07 -13.51 -37.17
C LEU A 287 -3.79 -14.36 -37.11
N THR A 288 -2.88 -14.19 -38.07
CA THR A 288 -1.65 -14.95 -38.23
C THR A 288 -0.38 -14.19 -37.82
N THR A 289 -0.50 -12.94 -37.37
CA THR A 289 0.66 -12.09 -37.03
C THR A 289 0.75 -11.87 -35.52
N ASP A 290 1.97 -11.95 -35.01
CA ASP A 290 2.31 -11.65 -33.62
C ASP A 290 2.34 -10.13 -33.39
N LEU A 291 1.91 -9.65 -32.21
CA LEU A 291 1.99 -8.23 -31.85
C LEU A 291 3.40 -7.63 -31.92
N HIS A 292 4.46 -8.42 -31.73
CA HIS A 292 5.84 -7.99 -31.97
C HIS A 292 6.09 -7.65 -33.45
N GLU A 293 5.53 -8.42 -34.38
CA GLU A 293 5.62 -8.11 -35.82
C GLU A 293 4.80 -6.86 -36.15
N VAL A 294 3.64 -6.69 -35.51
CA VAL A 294 2.80 -5.49 -35.64
C VAL A 294 3.54 -4.25 -35.15
N LEU A 295 4.25 -4.33 -34.02
CA LEU A 295 5.08 -3.24 -33.51
C LEU A 295 6.20 -2.87 -34.50
N ILE A 296 6.90 -3.87 -35.05
CA ILE A 296 7.95 -3.64 -36.06
C ILE A 296 7.38 -2.93 -37.30
N GLU A 297 6.18 -3.30 -37.73
CA GLU A 297 5.54 -2.67 -38.89
C GLU A 297 5.06 -1.24 -38.59
N ALA A 298 4.52 -0.99 -37.39
CA ALA A 298 4.16 0.36 -36.94
C ALA A 298 5.39 1.28 -36.90
N ASP A 299 6.51 0.77 -36.37
CA ASP A 299 7.79 1.47 -36.30
C ASP A 299 8.33 1.83 -37.69
N LYS A 300 8.35 0.86 -38.63
CA LYS A 300 8.75 1.11 -40.03
C LYS A 300 7.94 2.23 -40.69
N LYS A 301 6.63 2.26 -40.46
CA LYS A 301 5.75 3.30 -41.01
C LYS A 301 6.00 4.65 -40.36
N MET A 302 6.28 4.69 -39.06
CA MET A 302 6.68 5.90 -38.35
C MET A 302 7.98 6.47 -38.92
N TYR A 303 9.00 5.63 -39.14
CA TYR A 303 10.24 6.04 -39.81
C TYR A 303 10.03 6.54 -41.24
N ALA A 304 9.13 5.92 -42.01
CA ALA A 304 8.79 6.39 -43.36
C ALA A 304 8.12 7.77 -43.32
N HIS A 305 7.20 7.99 -42.38
CA HIS A 305 6.57 9.29 -42.15
C HIS A 305 7.60 10.35 -41.72
N LYS A 306 8.52 10.03 -40.81
CA LYS A 306 9.62 10.92 -40.39
C LYS A 306 10.48 11.37 -41.56
N LYS A 307 10.80 10.47 -42.50
CA LYS A 307 11.55 10.80 -43.71
C LYS A 307 10.77 11.73 -44.66
N GLN A 308 9.48 11.49 -44.83
CA GLN A 308 8.64 12.34 -45.69
C GLN A 308 8.49 13.76 -45.13
N ALA A 309 8.27 13.89 -43.81
CA ALA A 309 8.19 15.18 -43.14
C ALA A 309 9.49 16.01 -43.32
N LYS A 310 10.65 15.36 -43.22
CA LYS A 310 11.95 16.03 -43.47
C LYS A 310 12.15 16.50 -44.90
N LEU A 311 11.60 15.80 -45.89
CA LEU A 311 11.69 16.19 -47.30
C LEU A 311 10.76 17.36 -47.66
N LEU A 312 9.67 17.56 -46.91
CA LEU A 312 8.73 18.66 -47.13
C LEU A 312 9.16 19.96 -46.46
N ASN A 313 9.98 19.87 -45.41
CA ASN A 313 10.44 21.00 -44.61
C ASN A 313 11.89 21.45 -44.92
N GLY A 314 12.58 20.78 -45.85
CA GLY A 314 13.93 21.12 -46.33
C GLY A 314 13.92 21.71 -47.72
#